data_AF-A0AAN5KK75-F1
#
_entry.id   AF-A0AAN5KK75-F1
#
_cell.length_a   1.000
_cell.length_b   1.000
_cell.length_c   1.000
_cell.angle_alpha   90.00
_cell.angle_beta   90.00
_cell.angle_gamma   90.00
#
_symmetry.space_group_name_H-M   'P 1'
#
loop_
_entity.id
_entity.type
_entity.pdbx_description
1 polymer ?
#
loop_
_entity_poly.entity_id
_entity_poly.type
_entity_poly.pdbx_seq_one_letter_code
_entity_poly.pdbx_strand_id
1 'polypeptide(L)'
;MNHKPVLTLWYVTAEDPAAILRTEPKADRGFGRKFLAQLNPKLPVTPIGQFPLNRSAQAGDSEYYIGGYPGVTVVQTVIEEDQLVLSQLPDSLLNAVPALEIYAFATQEGTGYAGFAHWTAGSLKRCLCGTRFNVMEDTGLPEPFEAPYWAGEKYEPVGGISLPFEPRGIMEAAQSYWLGIDVNTDGPDLDVVGYATDGRPEPKVAKPQHKRSLGDLASASVSKLGFNDYDDYEDHDLEPESTGEEILKTAKRLGRLVSDYVRQTSKSIRDRWRS
;
A
#
# COMPACT_ATOMS: atom_id res chain seq x y z
N MET A 1 -7.05 -14.96 24.25
CA MET A 1 -6.87 -14.86 22.79
C MET A 1 -5.42 -15.19 22.53
N ASN A 2 -5.14 -16.19 21.69
CA ASN A 2 -3.77 -16.50 21.31
C ASN A 2 -3.38 -15.47 20.25
N HIS A 3 -2.55 -14.49 20.60
CA HIS A 3 -2.12 -13.47 19.66
C HIS A 3 -0.98 -14.09 18.86
N LYS A 4 -1.15 -14.24 17.54
CA LYS A 4 -0.10 -14.75 16.68
C LYS A 4 0.88 -13.63 16.33
N PRO A 5 2.18 -13.93 16.14
CA PRO A 5 3.13 -12.92 15.73
C PRO A 5 2.84 -12.45 14.31
N VAL A 6 2.87 -11.13 14.13
CA VAL A 6 2.83 -10.45 12.84
C VAL A 6 4.27 -10.21 12.41
N LEU A 7 4.64 -10.75 11.25
CA LEU A 7 5.93 -10.60 10.61
C LEU A 7 5.82 -9.59 9.47
N THR A 8 6.71 -8.60 9.46
CA THR A 8 6.92 -7.68 8.33
C THR A 8 8.31 -7.89 7.77
N LEU A 9 8.39 -8.23 6.48
CA LEU A 9 9.63 -8.43 5.72
C LEU A 9 9.81 -7.29 4.73
N TRP A 10 11.02 -6.76 4.68
CA TRP A 10 11.47 -5.80 3.68
C TRP A 10 12.58 -6.42 2.86
N TYR A 11 12.39 -6.44 1.54
CA TYR A 11 13.39 -6.86 0.56
C TYR A 11 13.91 -5.62 -0.14
N VAL A 12 15.20 -5.32 0.03
CA VAL A 12 15.80 -4.07 -0.43
C VAL A 12 16.99 -4.36 -1.35
N THR A 13 16.93 -3.77 -2.54
CA THR A 13 18.00 -3.73 -3.55
C THR A 13 18.38 -2.31 -3.94
N ALA A 14 17.53 -1.32 -3.61
CA ALA A 14 17.82 0.08 -3.83
C ALA A 14 18.98 0.56 -2.95
N GLU A 15 19.87 1.38 -3.51
CA GLU A 15 20.95 2.03 -2.75
C GLU A 15 20.42 3.02 -1.71
N ASP A 16 19.33 3.73 -2.03
CA ASP A 16 18.63 4.66 -1.14
C ASP A 16 17.14 4.30 -1.07
N PRO A 17 16.74 3.36 -0.19
CA PRO A 17 15.33 3.01 -0.01
C PRO A 17 14.52 4.20 0.52
N ALA A 18 15.13 5.09 1.32
CA ALA A 18 14.45 6.23 1.92
C ALA A 18 13.95 7.21 0.86
N ALA A 19 14.78 7.53 -0.15
CA ALA A 19 14.38 8.38 -1.26
C ALA A 19 13.16 7.84 -2.00
N ILE A 20 13.06 6.52 -2.18
CA ILE A 20 11.94 5.88 -2.87
C ILE A 20 10.69 5.92 -2.01
N LEU A 21 10.79 5.52 -0.75
CA LEU A 21 9.65 5.44 0.16
C LEU A 21 9.04 6.83 0.46
N ARG A 22 9.85 7.89 0.50
CA ARG A 22 9.38 9.28 0.65
C ARG A 22 8.57 9.79 -0.55
N THR A 23 8.63 9.12 -1.71
CA THR A 23 7.77 9.48 -2.87
C THR A 23 6.34 8.98 -2.74
N GLU A 24 6.01 8.28 -1.65
CA GLU A 24 4.70 7.64 -1.42
C GLU A 24 4.27 6.74 -2.60
N PRO A 25 5.11 5.75 -2.94
CA PRO A 25 4.88 4.91 -4.10
C PRO A 25 3.59 4.10 -3.95
N LYS A 26 2.84 3.99 -5.06
CA LYS A 26 1.66 3.13 -5.13
C LYS A 26 2.08 1.68 -5.32
N ALA A 27 1.50 0.76 -4.56
CA ALA A 27 1.74 -0.67 -4.73
C ALA A 27 1.31 -1.18 -6.12
N ASP A 28 2.18 -1.99 -6.74
CA ASP A 28 1.82 -2.77 -7.92
C ASP A 28 0.90 -3.96 -7.55
N ARG A 29 -0.36 -3.87 -7.95
CA ARG A 29 -1.39 -4.93 -7.74
C ARG A 29 -1.02 -6.26 -8.40
N GLY A 30 -0.29 -6.24 -9.51
CA GLY A 30 0.15 -7.44 -10.22
C GLY A 30 1.33 -8.12 -9.53
N PHE A 31 2.17 -7.34 -8.85
CA PHE A 31 3.33 -7.84 -8.13
C PHE A 31 2.94 -8.77 -6.97
N GLY A 32 2.05 -8.33 -6.08
CA GLY A 32 1.65 -9.15 -4.91
C GLY A 32 1.04 -10.50 -5.30
N ARG A 33 0.25 -10.55 -6.38
CA ARG A 33 -0.28 -11.82 -6.91
C ARG A 33 0.82 -12.75 -7.40
N LYS A 34 1.84 -12.22 -8.09
CA LYS A 34 2.99 -13.01 -8.56
C LYS A 34 3.84 -13.50 -7.39
N PHE A 35 4.07 -12.65 -6.40
CA PHE A 35 4.76 -13.01 -5.16
C PHE A 35 4.09 -14.22 -4.49
N LEU A 36 2.78 -14.15 -4.27
CA LEU A 36 2.04 -15.24 -3.63
C LEU A 36 2.04 -16.52 -4.46
N ALA A 37 1.92 -16.41 -5.78
CA ALA A 37 2.01 -17.56 -6.68
C ALA A 37 3.40 -18.22 -6.66
N GLN A 38 4.47 -17.45 -6.48
CA GLN A 38 5.82 -17.97 -6.33
C GLN A 38 6.03 -18.61 -4.95
N LEU A 39 5.50 -17.99 -3.90
CA LEU A 39 5.61 -18.48 -2.52
C LEU A 39 4.90 -19.84 -2.37
N ASN A 40 3.67 -19.96 -2.87
CA ASN A 40 2.95 -21.21 -2.93
C ASN A 40 1.87 -21.17 -4.04
N PRO A 41 2.09 -21.86 -5.18
CA PRO A 41 1.16 -21.86 -6.31
C PRO A 41 -0.24 -22.39 -6.00
N LYS A 42 -0.43 -23.09 -4.88
CA LYS A 42 -1.71 -23.69 -4.49
C LYS A 42 -2.57 -22.76 -3.63
N LEU A 43 -2.05 -21.61 -3.20
CA LEU A 43 -2.82 -20.67 -2.39
C LEU A 43 -3.95 -20.07 -3.25
N PRO A 44 -5.21 -20.13 -2.80
CA PRO A 44 -6.23 -19.28 -3.38
C PRO A 44 -5.86 -17.82 -3.07
N VAL A 45 -5.86 -16.93 -4.06
CA VAL A 45 -5.48 -15.52 -3.85
C VAL A 45 -6.68 -14.63 -4.14
N THR A 46 -7.21 -14.01 -3.10
CA THR A 46 -8.36 -13.10 -3.16
C THR A 46 -7.89 -11.70 -2.76
N PRO A 47 -7.86 -10.71 -3.67
CA PRO A 47 -7.54 -9.33 -3.30
C PRO A 47 -8.61 -8.73 -2.39
N ILE A 48 -8.19 -8.08 -1.31
CA ILE A 48 -9.05 -7.41 -0.32
C ILE A 48 -9.20 -5.93 -0.68
N GLY A 49 -8.08 -5.25 -0.92
CA GLY A 49 -8.05 -3.81 -1.18
C GLY A 49 -6.63 -3.25 -1.12
N GLN A 50 -6.51 -1.93 -1.30
CA GLN A 50 -5.26 -1.19 -1.20
C GLN A 50 -5.36 -0.21 -0.06
N PHE A 51 -4.36 -0.20 0.82
CA PHE A 51 -4.38 0.56 2.06
C PHE A 51 -2.96 1.05 2.40
N PRO A 52 -2.82 2.20 3.07
CA PRO A 52 -1.53 2.66 3.56
C PRO A 52 -1.07 1.82 4.77
N LEU A 53 0.10 1.19 4.69
CA LEU A 53 0.62 0.24 5.68
C LEU A 53 0.71 0.85 7.09
N ASN A 54 1.18 2.08 7.18
CA ASN A 54 1.33 2.88 8.41
C ASN A 54 0.00 3.20 9.11
N ARG A 55 -1.15 3.11 8.41
CA ARG A 55 -2.48 3.43 8.97
C ARG A 55 -3.48 2.28 8.85
N SER A 56 -3.02 1.10 8.44
CA SER A 56 -3.86 -0.09 8.31
C SER A 56 -3.86 -0.90 9.59
N ALA A 57 -4.91 -1.71 9.76
CA ALA A 57 -4.86 -2.80 10.72
C ALA A 57 -3.71 -3.75 10.35
N GLN A 58 -3.15 -4.44 11.34
CA GLN A 58 -2.18 -5.50 11.07
C GLN A 58 -2.82 -6.61 10.24
N ALA A 59 -2.00 -7.30 9.44
CA ALA A 59 -2.46 -8.47 8.69
C ALA A 59 -3.16 -9.48 9.62
N GLY A 60 -4.32 -9.97 9.20
CA GLY A 60 -5.04 -11.02 9.90
C GLY A 60 -4.55 -12.43 9.53
N ASP A 61 -5.17 -13.43 10.15
CA ASP A 61 -4.95 -14.83 9.81
C ASP A 61 -5.20 -15.08 8.32
N SER A 62 -4.24 -15.75 7.67
CA SER A 62 -4.26 -16.01 6.21
C SER A 62 -4.37 -14.73 5.37
N GLU A 63 -3.83 -13.60 5.83
CA GLU A 63 -3.74 -12.36 5.06
C GLU A 63 -2.29 -11.96 4.81
N TYR A 64 -2.03 -11.48 3.59
CA TYR A 64 -0.76 -10.94 3.16
C TYR A 64 -0.95 -9.52 2.67
N TYR A 65 -0.23 -8.57 3.27
CA TYR A 65 -0.23 -7.19 2.83
C TYR A 65 1.10 -6.93 2.11
N ILE A 66 1.04 -6.69 0.80
CA ILE A 66 2.22 -6.66 -0.06
C ILE A 66 2.32 -5.31 -0.78
N GLY A 67 3.45 -4.64 -0.63
CA GLY A 67 3.79 -3.43 -1.37
C GLY A 67 5.03 -3.67 -2.23
N GLY A 68 4.89 -3.58 -3.56
CA GLY A 68 6.02 -3.62 -4.48
C GLY A 68 6.34 -2.22 -4.98
N TYR A 69 7.55 -1.73 -4.68
CA TYR A 69 8.08 -0.44 -5.11
C TYR A 69 9.37 -0.65 -5.91
N PRO A 70 9.87 0.36 -6.63
CA PRO A 70 11.17 0.26 -7.30
C PRO A 70 12.28 -0.11 -6.29
N GLY A 71 12.87 -1.30 -6.43
CA GLY A 71 13.98 -1.76 -5.59
C GLY A 71 13.65 -2.04 -4.11
N VAL A 72 12.40 -1.89 -3.69
CA VAL A 72 11.94 -2.16 -2.31
C VAL A 72 10.63 -2.93 -2.35
N THR A 73 10.54 -4.03 -1.63
CA THR A 73 9.29 -4.77 -1.44
C THR A 73 9.02 -4.94 0.04
N VAL A 74 7.78 -4.72 0.47
CA VAL A 74 7.32 -5.02 1.82
C VAL A 74 6.26 -6.12 1.78
N VAL A 75 6.33 -7.04 2.73
CA VAL A 75 5.36 -8.12 2.93
C VAL A 75 5.06 -8.23 4.41
N GLN A 76 3.79 -8.07 4.79
CA GLN A 76 3.33 -8.32 6.15
C GLN A 76 2.37 -9.51 6.16
N THR A 77 2.56 -10.43 7.10
CA THR A 77 1.72 -11.62 7.29
C THR A 77 1.73 -12.06 8.74
N VAL A 78 0.75 -12.86 9.13
CA VAL A 78 0.76 -13.61 10.39
C VAL A 78 1.53 -14.92 10.21
N ILE A 79 2.35 -15.30 11.19
CA ILE A 79 2.97 -16.64 11.26
C ILE A 79 2.22 -17.48 12.29
N GLU A 80 2.00 -18.77 12.00
CA GLU A 80 1.20 -19.66 12.85
C GLU A 80 1.92 -20.13 14.13
N GLU A 81 3.23 -19.87 14.23
CA GLU A 81 4.05 -20.22 15.39
C GLU A 81 3.81 -19.26 16.54
N ASP A 82 3.64 -19.77 17.76
CA ASP A 82 3.35 -18.94 18.95
C ASP A 82 4.51 -18.01 19.34
N GLN A 83 5.76 -18.39 19.01
CA GLN A 83 6.94 -17.57 19.19
C GLN A 83 7.86 -17.74 17.99
N LEU A 84 8.01 -16.66 17.22
CA LEU A 84 8.83 -16.67 16.02
C LEU A 84 10.32 -16.63 16.38
N VAL A 85 11.12 -17.49 15.76
CA VAL A 85 12.59 -17.40 15.82
C VAL A 85 13.07 -16.78 14.53
N LEU A 86 13.49 -15.51 14.57
CA LEU A 86 13.75 -14.72 13.38
C LEU A 86 14.96 -15.24 12.59
N SER A 87 15.99 -15.78 13.25
CA SER A 87 17.13 -16.37 12.52
C SER A 87 16.77 -17.62 11.73
N GLN A 88 15.65 -18.26 12.03
CA GLN A 88 15.17 -19.51 11.43
C GLN A 88 14.01 -19.29 10.47
N LEU A 89 13.84 -18.06 9.96
CA LEU A 89 12.81 -17.78 8.96
C LEU A 89 12.94 -18.75 7.77
N PRO A 90 11.82 -19.27 7.25
CA PRO A 90 11.83 -20.19 6.13
C PRO A 90 12.56 -19.63 4.91
N ASP A 91 13.38 -20.47 4.26
CA ASP A 91 14.08 -20.13 3.02
C ASP A 91 13.12 -19.67 1.91
N SER A 92 11.87 -20.14 1.92
CA SER A 92 10.84 -19.71 0.97
C SER A 92 10.48 -18.22 1.13
N LEU A 93 10.55 -17.68 2.34
CA LEU A 93 10.38 -16.25 2.61
C LEU A 93 11.67 -15.50 2.32
N LEU A 94 12.82 -15.96 2.81
CA LEU A 94 14.10 -15.27 2.59
C LEU A 94 14.48 -15.18 1.11
N ASN A 95 14.09 -16.17 0.29
CA ASN A 95 14.38 -16.19 -1.15
C ASN A 95 13.16 -15.83 -2.03
N ALA A 96 12.07 -15.30 -1.44
CA ALA A 96 10.87 -14.97 -2.19
C ALA A 96 11.12 -13.88 -3.25
N VAL A 97 11.96 -12.90 -2.92
CA VAL A 97 12.38 -11.81 -3.81
C VAL A 97 13.90 -11.70 -3.76
N PRO A 98 14.60 -11.63 -4.91
CA PRO A 98 16.02 -11.35 -4.94
C PRO A 98 16.31 -9.99 -4.28
N ALA A 99 17.05 -9.99 -3.17
CA ALA A 99 17.39 -8.79 -2.41
C ALA A 99 18.84 -8.83 -1.92
N LEU A 100 19.47 -7.66 -1.88
CA LEU A 100 20.78 -7.53 -1.24
C LEU A 100 20.61 -7.49 0.27
N GLU A 101 19.65 -6.69 0.74
CA GLU A 101 19.32 -6.54 2.15
C GLU A 101 17.92 -7.09 2.42
N ILE A 102 17.77 -7.86 3.49
CA ILE A 102 16.46 -8.30 4.00
C ILE A 102 16.35 -7.88 5.45
N TYR A 103 15.26 -7.18 5.78
CA TYR A 103 14.94 -6.80 7.15
C TYR A 103 13.65 -7.48 7.57
N ALA A 104 13.68 -8.19 8.69
CA ALA A 104 12.51 -8.79 9.31
C ALA A 104 12.19 -8.06 10.61
N PHE A 105 10.91 -7.80 10.83
CA PHE A 105 10.39 -7.24 12.07
C PHE A 105 9.20 -8.08 12.52
N ALA A 106 9.19 -8.46 13.78
CA ALA A 106 8.09 -9.24 14.33
C ALA A 106 7.55 -8.58 15.59
N THR A 107 6.23 -8.60 15.74
CA THR A 107 5.55 -8.20 16.97
C THR A 107 4.45 -9.21 17.30
N GLN A 108 4.17 -9.39 18.59
CA GLN A 108 3.05 -10.20 19.04
C GLN A 108 2.30 -9.40 20.09
N GLU A 109 1.08 -8.98 19.75
CA GLU A 109 0.26 -8.21 20.68
C GLU A 109 -0.04 -9.01 21.96
N GLY A 110 -0.17 -8.31 23.09
CA GLY A 110 -0.50 -8.92 24.38
C GLY A 110 0.63 -9.69 25.09
N THR A 111 1.69 -10.14 24.40
CA THR A 111 2.83 -10.83 25.04
C THR A 111 4.02 -9.91 25.32
N GLY A 112 4.10 -8.77 24.62
CA GLY A 112 5.27 -7.89 24.66
C GLY A 112 6.47 -8.42 23.88
N TYR A 113 6.29 -9.50 23.10
CA TYR A 113 7.31 -10.00 22.19
C TYR A 113 7.46 -9.05 21.00
N ALA A 114 8.70 -8.67 20.72
CA ALA A 114 9.07 -8.05 19.46
C ALA A 114 10.53 -8.37 19.11
N GLY A 115 10.89 -8.17 17.85
CA GLY A 115 12.27 -8.37 17.42
C GLY A 115 12.51 -7.92 16.01
N PHE A 116 13.79 -7.84 15.67
CA PHE A 116 14.27 -7.52 14.35
C PHE A 116 15.41 -8.45 13.93
N ALA A 117 15.54 -8.66 12.63
CA ALA A 117 16.67 -9.35 12.06
C ALA A 117 17.04 -8.76 10.70
N HIS A 118 18.32 -8.82 10.37
CA HIS A 118 18.92 -8.25 9.18
C HIS A 118 19.83 -9.27 8.52
N TRP A 119 19.60 -9.51 7.23
CA TRP A 119 20.46 -10.30 6.36
C TRP A 119 21.03 -9.41 5.26
N THR A 120 22.31 -9.61 4.96
CA THR A 120 22.97 -9.04 3.78
C THR A 120 23.50 -10.17 2.92
N ALA A 121 23.14 -10.18 1.63
CA ALA A 121 23.50 -11.22 0.66
C ALA A 121 23.25 -12.64 1.21
N GLY A 122 22.09 -12.84 1.84
CA GLY A 122 21.67 -14.13 2.42
C GLY A 122 22.34 -14.51 3.73
N SER A 123 23.29 -13.71 4.25
CA SER A 123 23.95 -13.97 5.53
C SER A 123 23.35 -13.12 6.64
N LEU A 124 22.93 -13.76 7.75
CA LEU A 124 22.43 -13.06 8.93
C LEU A 124 23.54 -12.17 9.54
N LYS A 125 23.25 -10.89 9.73
CA LYS A 125 24.18 -9.88 10.27
C LYS A 125 23.83 -9.46 11.68
N ARG A 126 22.53 -9.29 11.96
CA ARG A 126 22.00 -8.90 13.26
C ARG A 126 20.66 -9.58 13.49
N CYS A 127 20.42 -10.08 14.69
CA CYS A 127 19.11 -10.56 15.14
C CYS A 127 18.97 -10.26 16.63
N LEU A 128 17.90 -9.59 17.02
CA LEU A 128 17.51 -9.39 18.41
C LEU A 128 16.01 -9.61 18.52
N CYS A 129 15.57 -10.58 19.32
CA CYS A 129 14.15 -10.81 19.56
C CYS A 129 13.89 -11.34 20.98
N GLY A 130 12.70 -11.06 21.49
CA GLY A 130 12.26 -11.54 22.78
C GLY A 130 11.22 -10.63 23.43
N THR A 131 11.01 -10.84 24.72
CA THR A 131 10.21 -9.95 25.56
C THR A 131 11.13 -9.12 26.46
N ARG A 132 10.57 -8.12 27.14
CA ARG A 132 11.34 -7.29 28.09
C ARG A 132 12.01 -8.10 29.20
N PHE A 133 11.54 -9.31 29.49
CA PHE A 133 12.06 -10.17 30.57
C PHE A 133 12.76 -11.43 30.06
N ASN A 134 12.73 -11.70 28.76
CA ASN A 134 13.30 -12.90 28.18
C ASN A 134 13.86 -12.59 26.79
N VAL A 135 15.19 -12.51 26.70
CA VAL A 135 15.90 -12.43 25.42
C VAL A 135 15.93 -13.81 24.80
N MET A 136 15.38 -13.94 23.60
CA MET A 136 15.33 -15.21 22.88
C MET A 136 16.50 -15.34 21.90
N GLU A 137 16.79 -14.27 21.17
CA GLU A 137 17.92 -14.21 20.26
C GLU A 137 18.66 -12.88 20.46
N ASP A 138 19.97 -12.95 20.49
CA ASP A 138 20.88 -11.79 20.41
C ASP A 138 22.13 -12.24 19.65
N THR A 139 22.09 -12.10 18.32
CA THR A 139 23.15 -12.55 17.40
C THR A 139 23.64 -11.37 16.57
N GLY A 140 24.94 -11.36 16.27
CA GLY A 140 25.58 -10.29 15.51
C GLY A 140 26.07 -9.15 16.40
N LEU A 141 26.67 -8.14 15.77
CA LEU A 141 27.17 -6.96 16.48
C LEU A 141 26.07 -5.90 16.56
N PRO A 142 25.81 -5.33 17.75
CA PRO A 142 24.86 -4.24 17.90
C PRO A 142 25.19 -3.06 16.98
N GLU A 143 24.15 -2.44 16.44
CA GLU A 143 24.28 -1.29 15.56
C GLU A 143 24.16 0.05 16.31
N PRO A 144 24.61 1.17 15.70
CA PRO A 144 24.67 2.46 16.40
C PRO A 144 23.35 2.94 17.01
N PHE A 145 22.22 2.63 16.37
CA PHE A 145 20.90 3.02 16.88
C PHE A 145 20.53 2.31 18.19
N GLU A 146 21.15 1.17 18.50
CA GLU A 146 20.85 0.38 19.70
C GLU A 146 21.49 0.96 20.96
N ALA A 147 22.58 1.70 20.82
CA ALA A 147 23.36 2.23 21.95
C ALA A 147 22.51 2.95 23.03
N PRO A 148 21.63 3.92 22.69
CA PRO A 148 20.81 4.59 23.70
C PRO A 148 19.77 3.68 24.35
N TYR A 149 19.36 2.59 23.69
CA TYR A 149 18.46 1.59 24.27
C TYR A 149 19.21 0.78 25.32
N TRP A 150 20.37 0.23 24.98
CA TRP A 150 21.21 -0.53 25.93
C TRP A 150 21.67 0.31 27.12
N ALA A 151 21.88 1.61 26.92
CA ALA A 151 22.20 2.56 28.00
C ALA A 151 21.01 2.90 28.91
N GLY A 152 19.78 2.49 28.56
CA GLY A 152 18.57 2.82 29.32
C GLY A 152 18.13 4.28 29.19
N GLU A 153 18.55 4.98 28.14
CA GLU A 153 18.19 6.38 27.92
C GLU A 153 16.78 6.56 27.32
N LYS A 154 16.22 5.47 26.78
CA LYS A 154 14.94 5.49 26.05
C LYS A 154 13.73 5.14 26.92
N TYR A 155 13.92 4.42 28.02
CA TYR A 155 12.84 3.92 28.86
C TYR A 155 13.23 3.98 30.33
N GLU A 156 12.23 4.16 31.18
CA GLU A 156 12.42 4.04 32.62
C GLU A 156 12.79 2.59 32.99
N PRO A 157 13.81 2.39 33.85
CA PRO A 157 14.19 1.08 34.34
C PRO A 157 13.07 0.43 35.16
N VAL A 158 12.69 -0.80 34.79
CA VAL A 158 11.76 -1.62 35.60
C VAL A 158 12.50 -2.38 36.71
N GLY A 159 13.83 -2.50 36.59
CA GLY A 159 14.69 -3.19 37.54
C GLY A 159 14.76 -4.71 37.33
N GLY A 160 15.48 -5.40 38.21
CA GLY A 160 15.68 -6.84 38.11
C GLY A 160 16.50 -7.25 36.88
N ILE A 161 16.09 -8.36 36.24
CA ILE A 161 16.73 -8.91 35.03
C ILE A 161 16.07 -8.41 33.73
N SER A 162 15.25 -7.36 33.80
CA SER A 162 14.57 -6.81 32.62
C SER A 162 15.53 -6.08 31.70
N LEU A 163 15.22 -6.10 30.39
CA LEU A 163 15.87 -5.23 29.43
C LEU A 163 15.63 -3.76 29.79
N PRO A 164 16.63 -2.88 29.54
CA PRO A 164 16.51 -1.45 29.81
C PRO A 164 15.54 -0.74 28.85
N PHE A 165 14.87 -1.46 27.96
CA PHE A 165 13.93 -0.94 26.97
C PHE A 165 12.79 -1.91 26.71
N GLU A 166 11.73 -1.41 26.07
CA GLU A 166 10.69 -2.24 25.46
C GLU A 166 11.18 -2.81 24.11
N PRO A 167 11.11 -4.13 23.86
CA PRO A 167 11.55 -4.74 22.60
C PRO A 167 10.94 -4.10 21.34
N ARG A 168 9.67 -3.68 21.42
CA ARG A 168 8.99 -3.00 20.31
C ARG A 168 9.66 -1.68 19.94
N GLY A 169 10.12 -0.91 20.92
CA GLY A 169 10.71 0.40 20.67
C GLY A 169 12.07 0.34 19.97
N ILE A 170 12.92 -0.63 20.34
CA ILE A 170 14.20 -0.82 19.65
C ILE A 170 13.99 -1.38 18.24
N MET A 171 12.96 -2.21 18.04
CA MET A 171 12.56 -2.71 16.73
C MET A 171 12.08 -1.60 15.80
N GLU A 172 11.23 -0.68 16.27
CA GLU A 172 10.79 0.48 15.49
C GLU A 172 11.97 1.41 15.12
N ALA A 173 12.96 1.55 16.02
CA ALA A 173 14.19 2.27 15.71
C ALA A 173 15.06 1.54 14.68
N ALA A 174 15.16 0.21 14.74
CA ALA A 174 15.86 -0.59 13.73
C ALA A 174 15.22 -0.39 12.35
N GLN A 175 13.88 -0.44 12.29
CA GLN A 175 13.13 -0.20 11.06
C GLN A 175 13.41 1.19 10.48
N SER A 176 13.38 2.21 11.35
CA SER A 176 13.64 3.58 10.92
C SER A 176 15.08 3.81 10.47
N TYR A 177 16.03 3.18 11.16
CA TYR A 177 17.46 3.28 10.86
C TYR A 177 17.81 2.63 9.52
N TRP A 178 17.31 1.41 9.27
CA TRP A 178 17.61 0.67 8.03
C TRP A 178 16.89 1.21 6.80
N LEU A 179 15.62 1.61 6.95
CA LEU A 179 14.84 2.14 5.82
C LEU A 179 15.08 3.64 5.60
N GLY A 180 15.67 4.34 6.58
CA GLY A 180 15.92 5.78 6.55
C GLY A 180 14.65 6.65 6.60
N ILE A 181 13.51 6.05 6.95
CA ILE A 181 12.22 6.73 7.14
C ILE A 181 11.50 6.15 8.35
N ASP A 182 10.65 6.94 9.00
CA ASP A 182 9.69 6.40 9.96
C ASP A 182 8.55 5.70 9.19
N VAL A 183 8.18 4.49 9.59
CA VAL A 183 7.09 3.69 8.99
C VAL A 183 5.82 3.73 9.86
N ASN A 184 5.88 4.41 11.00
CA ASN A 184 4.72 4.63 11.87
C ASN A 184 3.76 5.67 11.29
N THR A 185 2.72 6.01 12.05
CA THR A 185 1.63 6.93 11.65
C THR A 185 2.10 8.27 11.08
N ASP A 186 3.24 8.78 11.54
CA ASP A 186 3.82 10.06 11.13
C ASP A 186 4.72 9.97 9.87
N GLY A 187 4.96 8.74 9.39
CA GLY A 187 5.71 8.44 8.17
C GLY A 187 4.94 8.67 6.86
N PRO A 188 5.61 8.54 5.70
CA PRO A 188 4.97 8.61 4.39
C PRO A 188 3.90 7.52 4.23
N ASP A 189 2.88 7.79 3.41
CA ASP A 189 1.84 6.80 3.12
C ASP A 189 2.38 5.71 2.17
N LEU A 190 2.66 4.53 2.74
CA LEU A 190 3.21 3.38 2.02
C LEU A 190 2.08 2.43 1.62
N ASP A 191 1.58 2.57 0.39
CA ASP A 191 0.46 1.76 -0.08
C ASP A 191 0.84 0.29 -0.22
N VAL A 192 0.04 -0.59 0.37
CA VAL A 192 0.11 -2.05 0.24
C VAL A 192 -1.22 -2.59 -0.28
N VAL A 193 -1.16 -3.74 -0.96
CA VAL A 193 -2.36 -4.48 -1.38
C VAL A 193 -2.55 -5.68 -0.45
N GLY A 194 -3.72 -5.75 0.18
CA GLY A 194 -4.11 -6.88 1.01
C GLY A 194 -4.65 -8.04 0.16
N TYR A 195 -4.22 -9.26 0.48
CA TYR A 195 -4.66 -10.50 -0.14
C TYR A 195 -5.05 -11.50 0.94
N ALA A 196 -6.21 -12.14 0.80
CA ALA A 196 -6.61 -13.28 1.61
C ALA A 196 -6.22 -14.59 0.92
N THR A 197 -5.74 -15.55 1.71
CA THR A 197 -5.26 -16.87 1.23
C THR A 197 -6.08 -18.06 1.74
N ASP A 198 -7.24 -17.82 2.33
CA ASP A 198 -8.14 -18.83 2.89
C ASP A 198 -9.28 -19.25 1.94
N GLY A 199 -9.32 -18.70 0.73
CA GLY A 199 -10.37 -18.99 -0.25
C GLY A 199 -11.67 -18.23 -0.02
N ARG A 200 -11.70 -17.22 0.87
CA ARG A 200 -12.86 -16.34 1.01
C ARG A 200 -13.17 -15.63 -0.32
N PRO A 201 -14.46 -15.42 -0.66
CA PRO A 201 -14.83 -14.72 -1.89
C PRO A 201 -14.37 -13.26 -1.88
N GLU A 202 -14.02 -12.73 -3.06
CA GLU A 202 -13.61 -11.32 -3.20
C GLU A 202 -14.67 -10.38 -2.63
N PRO A 203 -14.28 -9.38 -1.82
CA PRO A 203 -15.19 -8.32 -1.43
C PRO A 203 -15.75 -7.67 -2.70
N LYS A 204 -17.08 -7.68 -2.84
CA LYS A 204 -17.74 -7.00 -3.96
C LYS A 204 -17.54 -5.51 -3.79
N VAL A 205 -16.49 -4.95 -4.41
CA VAL A 205 -16.33 -3.51 -4.55
C VAL A 205 -17.56 -3.02 -5.30
N ALA A 206 -18.40 -2.21 -4.65
CA ALA A 206 -19.56 -1.62 -5.30
C ALA A 206 -19.06 -0.90 -6.55
N LYS A 207 -19.46 -1.36 -7.73
CA LYS A 207 -19.17 -0.66 -8.98
C LYS A 207 -19.62 0.78 -8.79
N PRO A 208 -18.80 1.81 -9.11
CA PRO A 208 -19.26 3.18 -9.02
C PRO A 208 -20.56 3.27 -9.81
N GLN A 209 -21.66 3.56 -9.12
CA GLN A 209 -22.94 3.76 -9.78
C GLN A 209 -22.70 4.86 -10.81
N HIS A 210 -22.85 4.52 -12.08
CA HIS A 210 -22.81 5.47 -13.16
C HIS A 210 -23.78 6.59 -12.77
N LYS A 211 -23.28 7.76 -12.39
CA LYS A 211 -24.12 8.91 -12.11
C LYS A 211 -24.86 9.17 -13.41
N ARG A 212 -26.14 8.79 -13.46
CA ARG A 212 -27.00 9.08 -14.61
C ARG A 212 -26.91 10.58 -14.84
N SER A 213 -26.67 10.99 -16.07
CA SER A 213 -26.56 12.41 -16.36
C SER A 213 -27.90 13.08 -16.03
N LEU A 214 -27.87 14.37 -15.67
CA LEU A 214 -29.11 15.13 -15.45
C LEU A 214 -30.04 15.06 -16.67
N GLY A 215 -29.49 14.91 -17.88
CA GLY A 215 -30.25 14.69 -19.12
C GLY A 215 -30.97 13.35 -19.17
N ASP A 216 -30.37 12.27 -18.66
CA ASP A 216 -31.03 10.95 -18.58
C ASP A 216 -32.16 10.94 -17.56
N LEU A 217 -32.02 11.71 -16.48
CA LEU A 217 -33.05 11.88 -15.47
C LEU A 217 -34.22 12.73 -15.98
N ALA A 218 -33.93 13.79 -16.75
CA ALA A 218 -34.95 14.61 -17.40
C ALA A 218 -35.77 13.79 -18.41
N SER A 219 -35.12 13.08 -19.32
CA SER A 219 -35.80 12.23 -20.31
C SER A 219 -36.62 11.12 -19.65
N ALA A 220 -36.07 10.45 -18.63
CA ALA A 220 -36.81 9.43 -17.89
C ALA A 220 -37.99 10.00 -17.10
N SER A 221 -37.90 11.23 -16.59
CA SER A 221 -39.02 11.89 -15.92
C SER A 221 -40.12 12.32 -16.89
N VAL A 222 -39.78 12.80 -18.09
CA VAL A 222 -40.76 13.14 -19.15
C VAL A 222 -41.49 11.88 -19.61
N SER A 223 -40.78 10.78 -19.85
CA SER A 223 -41.41 9.50 -20.23
C SER A 223 -42.30 8.92 -19.12
N LYS A 224 -41.98 9.16 -17.85
CA LYS A 224 -42.75 8.65 -16.70
C LYS A 224 -43.95 9.52 -16.33
N LEU A 225 -43.93 10.80 -16.71
CA LEU A 225 -45.02 11.75 -16.52
C LEU A 225 -46.08 11.68 -17.64
N GLY A 226 -45.92 10.81 -18.63
CA GLY A 226 -47.00 10.47 -19.55
C GLY A 226 -47.43 11.59 -20.50
N PHE A 227 -46.56 12.58 -20.76
CA PHE A 227 -46.82 13.59 -21.79
C PHE A 227 -46.53 13.03 -23.18
N ASN A 228 -47.33 12.07 -23.61
CA ASN A 228 -47.56 11.78 -25.01
C ASN A 228 -49.06 11.96 -25.25
N ASP A 229 -49.38 12.74 -26.27
CA ASP A 229 -50.69 12.87 -26.90
C ASP A 229 -51.64 13.94 -26.33
N TYR A 230 -51.46 15.17 -26.82
CA TYR A 230 -52.56 16.10 -27.08
C TYR A 230 -52.20 16.80 -28.41
N ASP A 231 -52.87 16.38 -29.47
CA ASP A 231 -52.86 17.01 -30.78
C ASP A 231 -54.30 17.49 -31.09
N ASP A 232 -54.41 18.55 -31.89
CA ASP A 232 -55.62 19.08 -32.58
C ASP A 232 -56.52 20.07 -31.77
N TYR A 233 -56.70 21.36 -32.11
CA TYR A 233 -57.01 21.99 -33.41
C TYR A 233 -56.33 23.36 -33.66
N GLU A 234 -56.08 23.64 -34.95
CA GLU A 234 -55.75 24.92 -35.63
C GLU A 234 -56.77 26.06 -35.28
N ASP A 235 -56.58 27.37 -35.44
CA ASP A 235 -55.75 28.21 -36.31
C ASP A 235 -55.79 29.65 -35.73
N HIS A 236 -54.68 30.40 -35.84
CA HIS A 236 -54.64 31.78 -36.35
C HIS A 236 -53.23 32.36 -36.16
N ASP A 237 -52.52 32.41 -37.28
CA ASP A 237 -51.64 33.48 -37.75
C ASP A 237 -50.89 34.29 -36.68
N LEU A 238 -49.56 34.09 -36.62
CA LEU A 238 -48.55 35.15 -36.65
C LEU A 238 -47.16 34.48 -36.76
N GLU A 239 -46.63 34.39 -37.97
CA GLU A 239 -45.21 34.16 -38.26
C GLU A 239 -44.42 35.51 -38.19
N PRO A 240 -43.06 35.54 -38.18
CA PRO A 240 -42.12 34.42 -38.06
C PRO A 240 -40.87 34.71 -37.16
N GLU A 241 -39.95 33.74 -37.17
CA GLU A 241 -38.50 33.83 -36.92
C GLU A 241 -37.97 33.74 -35.48
N SER A 242 -37.44 32.55 -35.14
CA SER A 242 -36.00 32.44 -34.90
C SER A 242 -35.55 30.96 -34.94
N THR A 243 -34.70 30.72 -35.93
CA THR A 243 -34.18 29.47 -36.46
C THR A 243 -33.42 28.61 -35.44
N GLY A 244 -33.62 27.29 -35.49
CA GLY A 244 -32.80 26.24 -34.86
C GLY A 244 -31.33 26.17 -35.33
N GLU A 245 -30.77 27.27 -35.83
CA GLU A 245 -29.37 27.43 -36.21
C GLU A 245 -28.47 27.88 -35.05
N GLU A 246 -29.03 28.34 -33.93
CA GLU A 246 -28.24 28.90 -32.83
C GLU A 246 -27.59 27.81 -31.94
N ILE A 247 -28.24 26.66 -31.80
CA ILE A 247 -27.72 25.52 -31.02
C ILE A 247 -26.56 24.84 -31.76
N LEU A 248 -26.63 24.75 -33.10
CA LEU A 248 -25.56 24.19 -33.94
C LEU A 248 -24.34 25.13 -34.08
N LYS A 249 -24.53 26.46 -34.03
CA LYS A 249 -23.42 27.43 -34.01
C LYS A 249 -22.66 27.43 -32.67
N THR A 250 -23.33 27.12 -31.57
CA THR A 250 -22.70 27.05 -30.24
C THR A 250 -21.84 25.79 -30.09
N ALA A 251 -22.28 24.64 -30.62
CA ALA A 251 -21.49 23.41 -30.66
C ALA A 251 -20.25 23.51 -31.56
N LYS A 252 -20.32 24.24 -32.69
CA LYS A 252 -19.17 24.47 -33.59
C LYS A 252 -18.12 25.45 -33.03
N ARG A 253 -18.47 26.33 -32.07
CA ARG A 253 -17.49 27.23 -31.42
C ARG A 253 -16.68 26.56 -30.32
N LEU A 254 -17.27 25.63 -29.56
CA LEU A 254 -16.53 24.86 -28.54
C LEU A 254 -15.55 23.84 -29.15
N GLY A 255 -15.90 23.24 -30.30
CA GLY A 255 -14.99 22.34 -31.02
C GLY A 255 -13.77 23.02 -31.67
N ARG A 256 -13.83 24.34 -31.90
CA ARG A 256 -12.73 25.09 -32.54
C ARG A 256 -11.73 25.71 -31.56
N LEU A 257 -12.05 25.79 -30.27
CA LEU A 257 -11.12 26.25 -29.23
C LEU A 257 -10.23 25.14 -28.66
N VAL A 258 -10.52 23.87 -28.98
CA VAL A 258 -9.73 22.72 -28.53
C VAL A 258 -8.68 22.28 -29.56
N SER A 259 -8.79 22.67 -30.84
CA SER A 259 -7.83 22.23 -31.88
C SER A 259 -6.53 23.02 -31.95
N ASP A 260 -6.48 24.25 -31.41
CA ASP A 260 -5.31 25.13 -31.58
C ASP A 260 -4.34 25.10 -30.40
N TYR A 261 -4.73 24.53 -29.25
CA TYR A 261 -3.80 24.33 -28.12
C TYR A 261 -2.98 23.04 -28.22
N VAL A 262 -3.45 22.05 -29.00
CA VAL A 262 -2.82 20.72 -29.11
C VAL A 262 -1.68 20.67 -30.15
N ARG A 263 -1.50 21.72 -30.97
CA ARG A 263 -0.44 21.76 -32.00
C ARG A 263 0.81 22.55 -31.61
N GLN A 264 0.85 23.20 -30.44
CA GLN A 264 2.00 24.05 -30.04
C GLN A 264 2.91 23.48 -28.94
N THR A 265 2.58 22.31 -28.36
CA THR A 265 3.41 21.65 -27.32
C THR A 265 4.09 20.35 -27.77
N SER A 266 4.07 20.01 -29.07
CA SER A 266 4.79 18.84 -29.62
C SER A 266 6.13 19.16 -30.31
N LYS A 267 6.60 20.42 -30.27
CA LYS A 267 7.88 20.84 -30.89
C LYS A 267 8.96 21.35 -29.94
N SER A 268 8.79 21.23 -28.61
CA SER A 268 9.77 21.71 -27.62
C SER A 268 10.60 20.61 -26.93
N ILE A 269 10.39 19.32 -27.22
CA ILE A 269 11.06 18.22 -26.50
C ILE A 269 12.17 17.53 -27.34
N ARG A 270 12.36 17.89 -28.61
CA ARG A 270 13.34 17.19 -29.48
C ARG A 270 14.74 17.82 -29.60
N ASP A 271 14.96 19.03 -29.10
CA ASP A 271 16.28 19.69 -29.20
C ASP A 271 17.09 19.73 -27.89
N ARG A 272 16.69 18.97 -26.86
CA ARG A 272 17.44 18.83 -25.59
C ARG A 272 18.18 17.50 -25.40
N TRP A 273 18.39 16.74 -26.50
CA TRP A 273 19.12 15.48 -26.49
C TRP A 273 20.27 15.39 -27.51
N ARG A 274 20.77 16.54 -27.99
CA ARG A 274 22.06 16.64 -28.68
C ARG A 274 22.76 17.95 -28.34
N SER A 275 23.34 18.01 -27.14
CA SER A 275 24.54 18.78 -26.80
C SER A 275 25.11 18.18 -25.53
#